data_AF-A0A9P6HAF1-F1
#
_entry.id   AF-A0A9P6HAF1-F1
#
_cell.length_a   1.000
_cell.length_b   1.000
_cell.length_c   1.000
_cell.angle_alpha   90.00
_cell.angle_beta   90.00
_cell.angle_gamma   90.00
#
_symmetry.space_group_name_H-M   'P 1'
#
loop_
_entity.id
_entity.type
_entity.pdbx_description
1 polymer ?
#
loop_
_entity_poly.entity_id
_entity_poly.type
_entity_poly.pdbx_seq_one_letter_code
_entity_poly.pdbx_strand_id
1 'polypeptide(L)'
;MTNFWTIYQKATSEYESDLLNRYAGDLDTSLLFAGLFSAVSTAFIVQIIPATQPNPSDITNALLLRLLQHNDSFGGSNPLAPAANVSPSVVRAQSILFASLAATLFVAFLSVLGKQWILHYPRTSTLGSVIDQGKERQAKFAGVQKWGLHYIISLLLQLALLLFTIGIVVYLWDLDFSAAEVMIAIACTGFAFYACIAVVATIWNDSPFQTPLSVFLLKVLRQTKEVAAYVRARLGRLQTEWTAWRKNIPVEDVYDQFYSMTLSNPTFWRKDPLFTSPFPEATDAAAGFPESDRRRVWS
;
A
#
# COMPACT_ATOMS: atom_id res chain seq x y z
N MET A 1 45.68 23.48 -0.42
CA MET A 1 44.29 23.01 -0.23
C MET A 1 43.81 22.01 -1.30
N THR A 2 44.42 21.93 -2.48
CA THR A 2 44.06 20.94 -3.54
C THR A 2 44.37 19.48 -3.16
N ASN A 3 45.39 19.26 -2.33
CA ASN A 3 45.83 17.91 -1.92
C ASN A 3 44.80 17.16 -1.04
N PHE A 4 43.96 17.89 -0.28
CA PHE A 4 42.90 17.26 0.51
C PHE A 4 41.82 16.67 -0.41
N TRP A 5 41.43 17.39 -1.46
CA TRP A 5 40.39 16.95 -2.40
C TRP A 5 40.84 15.77 -3.24
N THR A 6 42.12 15.68 -3.61
CA THR A 6 42.67 14.52 -4.33
C THR A 6 42.75 13.27 -3.44
N ILE A 7 43.16 13.43 -2.18
CA ILE A 7 43.17 12.33 -1.19
C ILE A 7 41.73 11.88 -0.88
N TYR A 8 40.82 12.83 -0.66
CA TYR A 8 39.40 12.55 -0.44
C TYR A 8 38.79 11.81 -1.64
N GLN A 9 39.03 12.30 -2.87
CA GLN A 9 38.52 11.67 -4.09
C GLN A 9 39.05 10.25 -4.28
N LYS A 10 40.30 9.98 -3.92
CA LYS A 10 40.87 8.62 -3.98
C LYS A 10 40.19 7.70 -2.96
N ALA A 11 40.03 8.16 -1.71
CA ALA A 11 39.39 7.39 -0.64
C ALA A 11 37.89 7.15 -0.91
N THR A 12 37.16 8.15 -1.40
CA THR A 12 35.74 7.99 -1.73
C THR A 12 35.53 7.17 -2.98
N SER A 13 36.41 7.26 -3.99
CA SER A 13 36.29 6.42 -5.19
C SER A 13 36.41 4.93 -4.88
N GLU A 14 37.32 4.55 -3.98
CA GLU A 14 37.48 3.15 -3.57
C GLU A 14 36.23 2.65 -2.84
N TYR A 15 35.76 3.38 -1.82
CA TYR A 15 34.54 3.04 -1.10
C TYR A 15 33.28 3.01 -1.98
N GLU A 16 33.11 4.01 -2.86
CA GLU A 16 31.98 4.07 -3.80
C GLU A 16 32.01 2.88 -4.76
N SER A 17 33.18 2.52 -5.29
CA SER A 17 33.30 1.38 -6.20
C SER A 17 32.97 0.04 -5.54
N ASP A 18 33.41 -0.19 -4.30
CA ASP A 18 33.06 -1.40 -3.55
C ASP A 18 31.55 -1.46 -3.28
N LEU A 19 30.96 -0.35 -2.87
CA LEU A 19 29.52 -0.26 -2.59
C LEU A 19 28.66 -0.43 -3.86
N LEU A 20 29.06 0.17 -4.98
CA LEU A 20 28.40 -0.03 -6.27
C LEU A 20 28.51 -1.47 -6.76
N ASN A 21 29.66 -2.13 -6.55
CA ASN A 21 29.83 -3.55 -6.85
C ASN A 21 28.91 -4.44 -6.00
N ARG A 22 28.80 -4.16 -4.70
CA ARG A 22 27.87 -4.89 -3.81
C ARG A 22 26.43 -4.74 -4.28
N TYR A 23 25.98 -3.51 -4.56
CA TYR A 23 24.64 -3.29 -5.09
C TYR A 23 24.42 -3.94 -6.45
N ALA A 24 25.39 -3.90 -7.36
CA ALA A 24 25.28 -4.61 -8.63
C ALA A 24 25.11 -6.13 -8.42
N GLY A 25 25.86 -6.73 -7.48
CA GLY A 25 25.72 -8.13 -7.10
C GLY A 25 24.36 -8.47 -6.51
N ASP A 26 23.81 -7.60 -5.66
CA ASP A 26 22.47 -7.78 -5.09
C ASP A 26 21.36 -7.70 -6.15
N LEU A 27 21.50 -6.78 -7.11
CA LEU A 27 20.57 -6.66 -8.24
C LEU A 27 20.65 -7.87 -9.17
N ASP A 28 21.85 -8.39 -9.42
CA ASP A 28 22.05 -9.62 -10.20
C ASP A 28 21.43 -10.83 -9.51
N THR A 29 21.58 -10.93 -8.19
CA THR A 29 20.94 -11.98 -7.39
C THR A 29 19.41 -11.86 -7.46
N SER A 30 18.88 -10.65 -7.29
CA SER A 30 17.43 -10.38 -7.39
C SER A 30 16.88 -10.72 -8.77
N LEU A 31 17.64 -10.41 -9.84
CA LEU A 31 17.28 -10.73 -11.22
C LEU A 31 17.25 -12.24 -11.47
N LEU A 32 18.23 -12.99 -10.94
CA LEU A 32 18.27 -14.45 -11.05
C LEU A 32 17.07 -15.08 -10.33
N PHE A 33 16.77 -14.64 -9.10
CA PHE A 33 15.58 -15.08 -8.38
C PHE A 33 14.30 -14.73 -9.13
N ALA A 34 14.19 -13.52 -9.68
CA ALA A 34 13.02 -13.10 -10.43
C ALA A 34 12.82 -13.95 -11.70
N GLY A 35 13.89 -14.29 -12.41
CA GLY A 35 13.84 -15.17 -13.58
C GLY A 35 13.39 -16.59 -13.22
N LEU A 36 13.99 -17.20 -12.20
CA LEU A 36 13.63 -18.55 -11.73
C LEU A 36 12.17 -18.59 -11.25
N PHE A 37 11.77 -17.61 -10.44
CA PHE A 37 10.41 -17.55 -9.92
C PHE A 37 9.38 -17.29 -11.02
N SER A 38 9.71 -16.49 -12.04
CA SER A 38 8.84 -16.29 -13.20
C SER A 38 8.64 -17.58 -13.99
N ALA A 39 9.70 -18.39 -14.15
CA ALA A 39 9.60 -19.68 -14.82
C ALA A 39 8.69 -20.66 -14.04
N VAL A 40 8.90 -20.78 -12.73
CA VAL A 40 8.06 -21.63 -11.86
C VAL A 40 6.61 -21.14 -11.87
N SER A 41 6.39 -19.84 -11.69
CA SER A 41 5.05 -19.24 -11.71
C SER A 41 4.34 -19.46 -13.04
N THR A 42 5.05 -19.32 -14.16
CA THR A 42 4.51 -19.58 -15.50
C THR A 42 4.11 -21.04 -15.65
N ALA A 43 4.91 -21.99 -15.15
CA ALA A 43 4.55 -23.40 -15.20
C ALA A 43 3.24 -23.69 -14.46
N PHE A 44 3.04 -23.10 -13.27
CA PHE A 44 1.77 -23.22 -12.54
C PHE A 44 0.60 -22.53 -13.24
N ILE A 45 0.82 -21.35 -13.83
CA ILE A 45 -0.21 -20.64 -14.59
C ILE A 45 -0.64 -21.44 -15.82
N VAL A 46 0.29 -22.08 -16.53
CA VAL A 46 -0.05 -22.94 -17.67
C VAL A 46 -0.95 -24.11 -17.22
N GLN A 47 -0.72 -24.64 -16.03
CA GLN A 47 -1.57 -25.71 -15.46
C GLN A 47 -2.95 -25.22 -15.00
N ILE A 48 -3.09 -23.98 -14.54
CA ILE A 48 -4.38 -23.45 -14.06
C ILE A 48 -5.30 -22.95 -15.19
N ILE A 49 -4.74 -22.58 -16.35
CA ILE A 49 -5.52 -22.07 -17.50
C ILE A 49 -6.63 -23.05 -17.95
N PRO A 50 -6.37 -24.35 -18.15
CA PRO A 50 -7.41 -25.32 -18.51
C PRO A 50 -8.53 -25.39 -17.48
N ALA A 51 -8.22 -25.31 -16.18
CA ALA A 51 -9.21 -25.34 -15.10
C ALA A 51 -10.12 -24.10 -15.07
N THR A 52 -9.75 -23.04 -15.81
CA THR A 52 -10.53 -21.80 -15.92
C THR A 52 -11.38 -21.76 -17.19
N GLN A 53 -11.23 -22.75 -18.08
CA GLN A 53 -12.02 -22.87 -19.29
C GLN A 53 -13.02 -24.02 -19.16
N PRO A 54 -14.18 -23.94 -19.84
CA PRO A 54 -15.10 -25.06 -19.90
C PRO A 54 -14.42 -26.24 -20.59
N ASN A 55 -14.49 -27.43 -20.00
CA ASN A 55 -13.93 -28.61 -20.67
C ASN A 55 -14.69 -28.84 -21.99
N PRO A 56 -13.99 -29.01 -23.12
CA PRO A 56 -14.63 -29.26 -24.40
C PRO A 56 -15.42 -30.58 -24.39
N SER A 57 -14.98 -31.56 -23.59
CA SER A 57 -15.70 -32.81 -23.36
C SER A 57 -17.03 -32.61 -22.65
N ASP A 58 -17.12 -31.69 -21.69
CA ASP A 58 -18.37 -31.38 -20.98
C ASP A 58 -19.35 -30.66 -21.91
N ILE A 59 -18.84 -29.74 -22.75
CA ILE A 59 -19.63 -29.12 -23.82
C ILE A 59 -20.13 -30.19 -24.80
N THR A 60 -19.26 -31.11 -25.24
CA THR A 60 -19.62 -32.17 -26.19
C THR A 60 -20.66 -33.12 -25.58
N ASN A 61 -20.49 -33.52 -24.32
CA ASN A 61 -21.45 -34.37 -23.60
C ASN A 61 -22.79 -33.66 -23.41
N ALA A 62 -22.78 -32.37 -23.07
CA ALA A 62 -24.00 -31.57 -22.99
C ALA A 62 -24.72 -31.46 -24.34
N LEU A 63 -23.97 -31.30 -25.43
CA LEU A 63 -24.53 -31.29 -26.80
C LEU A 63 -25.07 -32.66 -27.21
N LEU A 64 -24.39 -33.76 -26.86
CA LEU A 64 -24.86 -35.13 -27.12
C LEU A 64 -26.15 -35.43 -26.35
N LEU A 65 -26.22 -35.08 -25.06
CA LEU A 65 -27.44 -35.21 -24.27
C LEU A 65 -28.59 -34.37 -24.87
N ARG A 66 -28.29 -33.18 -25.39
CA ARG A 66 -29.28 -32.35 -26.10
C ARG A 66 -29.79 -33.02 -27.38
N LEU A 67 -28.90 -33.63 -28.17
CA LEU A 67 -29.28 -34.35 -29.39
C LEU A 67 -30.15 -35.57 -29.08
N LEU A 68 -29.83 -36.32 -28.02
CA LEU A 68 -30.65 -37.46 -27.57
C LEU A 68 -32.03 -37.01 -27.09
N GLN A 69 -32.11 -35.96 -26.27
CA GLN A 69 -33.38 -35.41 -25.78
C GLN A 69 -34.27 -34.86 -26.91
N HIS A 70 -33.67 -34.22 -27.92
CA HIS A 70 -34.40 -33.74 -29.09
C HIS A 70 -34.99 -34.88 -29.93
N ASN A 71 -34.31 -36.04 -29.96
CA ASN A 71 -34.78 -37.20 -30.71
C ASN A 71 -35.92 -37.94 -29.99
N ASP A 72 -35.96 -37.90 -28.65
CA ASP A 72 -36.99 -38.56 -27.83
C ASP A 72 -38.25 -37.72 -27.56
N SER A 73 -38.23 -36.40 -27.83
CA SER A 73 -39.38 -35.53 -27.54
C SER A 73 -39.68 -34.51 -28.65
N PHE A 74 -40.69 -34.81 -29.46
CA PHE A 74 -41.32 -33.91 -30.46
C PHE A 74 -42.14 -32.75 -29.82
N GLY A 75 -41.86 -32.38 -28.56
CA GLY A 75 -42.69 -31.51 -27.76
C GLY A 75 -41.88 -30.64 -26.80
N GLY A 76 -41.43 -29.48 -27.30
CA GLY A 76 -41.35 -28.20 -26.59
C GLY A 76 -40.93 -28.19 -25.11
N SER A 77 -39.67 -28.43 -24.81
CA SER A 77 -38.98 -27.68 -23.76
C SER A 77 -37.50 -27.62 -24.10
N ASN A 78 -37.01 -26.44 -24.47
CA ASN A 78 -35.61 -26.20 -24.80
C ASN A 78 -34.84 -26.10 -23.46
N PRO A 79 -34.11 -27.13 -23.00
CA PRO A 79 -33.36 -27.01 -21.76
C PRO A 79 -32.24 -26.00 -22.04
N LEU A 80 -32.18 -24.94 -21.24
CA LEU A 80 -31.14 -23.92 -21.32
C LEU A 80 -29.77 -24.65 -21.23
N ALA A 81 -28.89 -24.41 -22.20
CA ALA A 81 -27.56 -25.02 -22.21
C ALA A 81 -26.89 -24.82 -20.84
N PRO A 82 -26.20 -25.82 -20.27
CA PRO A 82 -25.49 -25.62 -19.02
C PRO A 82 -24.50 -24.49 -19.23
N ALA A 83 -24.71 -23.38 -18.52
CA ALA A 83 -23.75 -22.30 -18.47
C ALA A 83 -22.44 -22.92 -17.96
N ALA A 84 -21.37 -22.76 -18.73
CA ALA A 84 -20.06 -23.21 -18.31
C ALA A 84 -19.68 -22.48 -17.01
N ASN A 85 -19.92 -23.15 -15.88
CA ASN A 85 -19.82 -22.53 -14.58
C ASN A 85 -18.39 -22.75 -14.07
N VAL A 86 -17.48 -21.85 -14.47
CA VAL A 86 -16.12 -21.84 -13.95
C VAL A 86 -16.18 -21.48 -12.47
N SER A 87 -15.50 -22.25 -11.61
CA SER A 87 -15.51 -21.96 -10.18
C SER A 87 -14.88 -20.58 -9.91
N PRO A 88 -15.57 -19.69 -9.19
CA PRO A 88 -15.07 -18.33 -8.92
C PRO A 88 -13.76 -18.34 -8.10
N SER A 89 -13.49 -19.41 -7.36
CA SER A 89 -12.24 -19.60 -6.62
C SER A 89 -11.03 -19.82 -7.54
N VAL A 90 -11.18 -20.61 -8.60
CA VAL A 90 -10.13 -20.85 -9.60
C VAL A 90 -9.77 -19.54 -10.32
N VAL A 91 -10.77 -18.73 -10.65
CA VAL A 91 -10.56 -17.38 -11.23
C VAL A 91 -9.80 -16.46 -10.26
N ARG A 92 -10.13 -16.49 -8.96
CA ARG A 92 -9.39 -15.74 -7.93
C ARG A 92 -7.95 -16.22 -7.80
N ALA A 93 -7.72 -17.53 -7.72
CA ALA A 93 -6.38 -18.10 -7.65
C ALA A 93 -5.54 -17.70 -8.87
N GLN A 94 -6.11 -17.82 -10.08
CA GLN A 94 -5.46 -17.42 -11.32
C GLN A 94 -5.08 -15.93 -11.32
N SER A 95 -5.97 -15.03 -10.91
CA SER A 95 -5.67 -13.59 -10.88
C SER A 95 -4.57 -13.25 -9.87
N ILE A 96 -4.54 -13.90 -8.70
CA ILE A 96 -3.48 -13.77 -7.69
C ILE A 96 -2.14 -14.29 -8.24
N LEU A 97 -2.14 -15.43 -8.94
CA LEU A 97 -0.93 -15.97 -9.57
C LEU A 97 -0.38 -15.05 -10.67
N PHE A 98 -1.24 -14.50 -11.54
CA PHE A 98 -0.82 -13.49 -12.52
C PHE A 98 -0.25 -12.23 -11.85
N ALA A 99 -0.86 -11.76 -10.76
CA ALA A 99 -0.34 -10.63 -10.01
C ALA A 99 1.06 -10.94 -9.43
N SER A 100 1.29 -12.15 -8.93
CA SER A 100 2.61 -12.58 -8.43
C SER A 100 3.68 -12.63 -9.54
N LEU A 101 3.31 -13.11 -10.73
CA LEU A 101 4.18 -13.12 -11.91
C LEU A 101 4.51 -11.70 -12.35
N ALA A 102 3.50 -10.83 -12.47
CA ALA A 102 3.68 -9.44 -12.88
C ALA A 102 4.57 -8.67 -11.90
N ALA A 103 4.38 -8.86 -10.59
CA ALA A 103 5.23 -8.27 -9.56
C ALA A 103 6.70 -8.71 -9.73
N THR A 104 6.94 -9.99 -10.01
CA THR A 104 8.30 -10.51 -10.22
C THR A 104 8.94 -9.99 -11.50
N LEU A 105 8.18 -9.87 -12.59
CA LEU A 105 8.69 -9.24 -13.81
C LEU A 105 9.04 -7.77 -13.57
N PHE A 106 8.27 -7.07 -12.73
CA PHE A 106 8.60 -5.71 -12.33
C PHE A 106 9.87 -5.65 -11.48
N VAL A 107 10.10 -6.62 -10.57
CA VAL A 107 11.39 -6.78 -9.85
C VAL A 107 12.54 -6.96 -10.83
N ALA A 108 12.39 -7.84 -11.83
CA ALA A 108 13.42 -8.04 -12.85
C ALA A 108 13.71 -6.76 -13.63
N PHE A 109 12.67 -6.05 -14.07
CA PHE A 109 12.79 -4.78 -14.77
C PHE A 109 13.51 -3.71 -13.93
N LEU A 110 13.10 -3.53 -12.68
CA LEU A 110 13.75 -2.61 -11.74
C LEU A 110 15.21 -3.00 -11.46
N SER A 111 15.51 -4.31 -11.40
CA SER A 111 16.88 -4.79 -11.18
C SER A 111 17.79 -4.44 -12.37
N VAL A 112 17.29 -4.63 -13.59
CA VAL A 112 18.01 -4.23 -14.82
C VAL A 112 18.20 -2.71 -14.88
N LEU A 113 17.17 -1.92 -14.61
CA LEU A 113 17.28 -0.45 -14.57
C LEU A 113 18.29 0.01 -13.51
N GLY A 114 18.23 -0.56 -12.31
CA GLY A 114 19.18 -0.28 -11.24
C GLY A 114 20.61 -0.57 -11.67
N LYS A 115 20.83 -1.71 -12.35
CA LYS A 115 22.15 -2.09 -12.86
C LYS A 115 22.64 -1.12 -13.94
N GLN A 116 21.75 -0.73 -14.86
CA GLN A 116 22.07 0.27 -15.88
C GLN A 116 22.46 1.61 -15.26
N TRP A 117 21.77 2.06 -14.21
CA TRP A 117 22.09 3.29 -13.50
C TRP A 117 23.45 3.22 -12.81
N ILE A 118 23.76 2.11 -12.13
CA ILE A 118 25.06 1.88 -11.49
C ILE A 118 26.19 1.89 -12.54
N LEU A 119 26.01 1.22 -13.67
CA LEU A 119 27.02 1.16 -14.74
C LEU A 119 27.26 2.52 -15.41
N HIS A 120 26.26 3.41 -15.44
CA HIS A 120 26.38 4.76 -16.01
C HIS A 120 26.87 5.80 -15.00
N TYR A 121 26.89 5.48 -13.70
CA TYR A 121 27.33 6.36 -12.62
C TYR A 121 28.74 6.94 -12.82
N PRO A 122 29.77 6.16 -13.25
CA PRO A 122 31.15 6.69 -13.35
C PRO A 122 31.37 7.67 -14.51
N ARG A 123 30.48 7.70 -15.52
CA ARG A 123 30.74 8.38 -16.81
C ARG A 123 30.41 9.87 -16.84
N THR A 124 29.69 10.41 -15.85
CA THR A 124 29.18 11.79 -15.92
C THR A 124 30.08 12.88 -15.33
N SER A 125 31.19 12.55 -14.66
CA SER A 125 32.04 13.55 -13.96
C SER A 125 33.31 13.97 -14.70
N THR A 126 33.35 13.98 -16.03
CA THR A 126 34.57 14.37 -16.76
C THR A 126 34.67 15.87 -17.09
N LEU A 127 33.59 16.65 -16.94
CA LEU A 127 33.61 18.11 -17.17
C LEU A 127 33.42 18.88 -15.87
N GLY A 128 34.46 19.56 -15.36
CA GLY A 128 34.36 20.51 -14.24
C GLY A 128 35.56 20.53 -13.29
N SER A 129 35.58 21.49 -12.35
CA SER A 129 36.56 21.56 -11.25
C SER A 129 36.44 20.36 -10.31
N VAL A 130 37.55 19.91 -9.70
CA VAL A 130 37.60 18.76 -8.76
C VAL A 130 36.59 18.90 -7.61
N ILE A 131 36.34 20.13 -7.17
CA ILE A 131 35.39 20.43 -6.09
C ILE A 131 33.94 20.23 -6.55
N ASP A 132 33.61 20.68 -7.77
CA ASP A 132 32.25 20.58 -8.31
C ASP A 132 31.92 19.12 -8.66
N GLN A 133 32.89 18.38 -9.19
CA GLN A 133 32.78 16.94 -9.40
C GLN A 133 32.52 16.19 -8.09
N GLY A 134 33.24 16.55 -7.02
CA GLY A 134 33.04 15.94 -5.69
C GLY A 134 31.65 16.21 -5.12
N LYS A 135 31.13 17.44 -5.27
CA LYS A 135 29.78 17.80 -4.82
C LYS A 135 28.68 17.08 -5.60
N GLU A 136 28.80 17.00 -6.91
CA GLU A 136 27.81 16.33 -7.76
C GLU A 136 27.76 14.81 -7.49
N ARG A 137 28.92 14.17 -7.31
CA ARG A 137 29.01 12.74 -6.93
C ARG A 137 28.39 12.49 -5.56
N GLN A 138 28.73 13.29 -4.56
CA GLN A 138 28.14 13.16 -3.21
C GLN A 138 26.62 13.35 -3.24
N ALA A 139 26.10 14.29 -4.03
CA ALA A 139 24.66 14.51 -4.17
C ALA A 139 23.95 13.32 -4.84
N LYS A 140 24.55 12.73 -5.89
CA LYS A 140 24.02 11.52 -6.54
C LYS A 140 24.07 10.29 -5.63
N PHE A 141 25.18 10.08 -4.91
CA PHE A 141 25.32 9.02 -3.92
C PHE A 141 24.29 9.14 -2.79
N ALA A 142 24.13 10.35 -2.24
CA ALA A 142 23.10 10.64 -1.24
C ALA A 142 21.69 10.39 -1.81
N GLY A 143 21.48 10.66 -3.09
CA GLY A 143 20.29 10.27 -3.83
C GLY A 143 20.06 8.76 -3.82
N VAL A 144 21.01 7.96 -4.30
CA VAL A 144 20.91 6.48 -4.34
C VAL A 144 20.56 5.92 -2.95
N GLN A 145 21.24 6.40 -1.90
CA GLN A 145 21.00 5.95 -0.53
C GLN A 145 19.63 6.40 0.01
N LYS A 146 19.15 7.60 -0.38
CA LYS A 146 17.84 8.13 0.04
C LYS A 146 16.67 7.38 -0.59
N TRP A 147 16.77 7.06 -1.88
CA TRP A 147 15.68 6.44 -2.64
C TRP A 147 15.47 4.96 -2.30
N GLY A 148 16.50 4.25 -1.81
CA GLY A 148 16.34 2.91 -1.22
C GLY A 148 15.82 1.86 -2.21
N LEU A 149 16.17 1.98 -3.50
CA LEU A 149 15.71 1.13 -4.59
C LEU A 149 15.94 -0.37 -4.31
N HIS A 150 17.08 -0.73 -3.71
CA HIS A 150 17.38 -2.09 -3.28
C HIS A 150 16.33 -2.67 -2.31
N TYR A 151 15.85 -1.86 -1.35
CA TYR A 151 14.81 -2.28 -0.41
C TYR A 151 13.47 -2.50 -1.12
N ILE A 152 13.11 -1.62 -2.05
CA ILE A 152 11.86 -1.72 -2.80
C ILE A 152 11.85 -3.00 -3.64
N ILE A 153 12.94 -3.29 -4.35
CA ILE A 153 13.09 -4.51 -5.16
C ILE A 153 12.95 -5.75 -4.28
N SER A 154 13.65 -5.79 -3.14
CA SER A 154 13.62 -6.92 -2.22
C SER A 154 12.22 -7.15 -1.63
N LEU A 155 11.53 -6.08 -1.20
CA LEU A 155 10.17 -6.16 -0.65
C LEU A 155 9.16 -6.60 -1.70
N LEU A 156 9.28 -6.11 -2.93
CA LEU A 156 8.38 -6.48 -4.00
C LEU A 156 8.56 -7.96 -4.39
N LEU A 157 9.79 -8.47 -4.36
CA LEU A 157 10.06 -9.89 -4.57
C LEU A 157 9.46 -10.76 -3.45
N GLN A 158 9.57 -10.32 -2.19
CA GLN A 158 8.92 -10.99 -1.06
C GLN A 158 7.39 -10.97 -1.19
N LEU A 159 6.82 -9.84 -1.61
CA LEU A 159 5.39 -9.70 -1.85
C LEU A 159 4.93 -10.64 -2.98
N ALA A 160 5.70 -10.74 -4.07
CA ALA A 160 5.42 -11.68 -5.15
C ALA A 160 5.41 -13.13 -4.64
N LEU A 161 6.38 -13.52 -3.81
CA LEU A 161 6.46 -14.85 -3.21
C LEU A 161 5.23 -15.16 -2.32
N LEU A 162 4.80 -14.17 -1.55
CA LEU A 162 3.62 -14.27 -0.69
C LEU A 162 2.35 -14.41 -1.51
N LEU A 163 2.15 -13.57 -2.53
CA LEU A 163 1.00 -13.65 -3.43
C LEU A 163 0.93 -15.02 -4.12
N PHE A 164 2.06 -15.52 -4.62
CA PHE A 164 2.12 -16.82 -5.26
C PHE A 164 1.75 -17.96 -4.31
N THR A 165 2.26 -17.93 -3.07
CA THR A 165 1.91 -18.92 -2.05
C THR A 165 0.41 -18.90 -1.76
N ILE A 166 -0.20 -17.72 -1.61
CA ILE A 166 -1.65 -17.57 -1.44
C ILE A 166 -2.39 -18.12 -2.66
N GLY A 167 -1.96 -17.77 -3.86
CA GLY A 167 -2.57 -18.23 -5.11
C GLY A 167 -2.59 -19.75 -5.23
N ILE A 168 -1.47 -20.41 -4.90
CA ILE A 168 -1.38 -21.87 -4.88
C ILE A 168 -2.28 -22.46 -3.81
N VAL A 169 -2.27 -21.94 -2.58
CA VAL A 169 -3.12 -22.48 -1.50
C VAL A 169 -4.61 -22.39 -1.87
N VAL A 170 -5.06 -21.26 -2.42
CA VAL A 170 -6.45 -21.08 -2.87
C VAL A 170 -6.79 -22.07 -4.00
N TYR A 171 -5.86 -22.32 -4.93
CA TYR A 171 -6.07 -23.29 -6.00
C TYR A 171 -6.14 -24.73 -5.47
N LEU A 172 -5.21 -25.12 -4.60
CA LEU A 172 -5.15 -26.48 -4.04
C LEU A 172 -6.34 -26.76 -3.11
N TRP A 173 -6.88 -25.75 -2.43
CA TRP A 173 -8.00 -25.94 -1.51
C TRP A 173 -9.21 -26.61 -2.17
N ASP A 174 -9.51 -26.26 -3.41
CA ASP A 174 -10.63 -26.85 -4.16
C ASP A 174 -10.23 -28.11 -4.94
N LEU A 175 -8.95 -28.27 -5.26
CA LEU A 175 -8.44 -29.40 -6.04
C LEU A 175 -8.14 -30.63 -5.17
N ASP A 176 -7.36 -30.43 -4.11
CA ASP A 176 -6.96 -31.45 -3.14
C ASP A 176 -6.64 -30.80 -1.78
N PHE A 177 -7.54 -31.01 -0.82
CA PHE A 177 -7.42 -30.48 0.53
C PHE A 177 -6.17 -30.99 1.25
N SER A 178 -5.74 -32.23 1.00
CA SER A 178 -4.55 -32.79 1.65
C SER A 178 -3.28 -32.06 1.18
N ALA A 179 -3.18 -31.76 -0.11
CA ALA A 179 -2.06 -30.99 -0.65
C ALA A 179 -2.08 -29.54 -0.15
N ALA A 180 -3.27 -28.93 -0.02
CA ALA A 180 -3.42 -27.58 0.51
C ALA A 180 -2.91 -27.47 1.95
N GLU A 181 -3.23 -28.44 2.82
CA GLU A 181 -2.77 -28.47 4.21
C GLU A 181 -1.25 -28.53 4.32
N VAL A 182 -0.60 -29.39 3.52
CA VAL A 182 0.87 -29.49 3.48
C VAL A 182 1.50 -28.16 3.05
N MET A 183 0.95 -27.52 2.02
CA MET A 183 1.44 -26.22 1.56
C MET A 183 1.27 -25.12 2.62
N ILE A 184 0.15 -25.10 3.33
CA ILE A 184 -0.10 -24.18 4.44
C ILE A 184 0.91 -24.42 5.57
N ALA A 185 1.15 -25.67 5.97
CA ALA A 185 2.09 -26.00 7.03
C ALA A 185 3.52 -25.52 6.71
N ILE A 186 3.97 -25.73 5.47
CA ILE A 186 5.28 -25.25 4.99
C ILE A 186 5.32 -23.71 4.99
N ALA A 187 4.28 -23.06 4.46
CA ALA A 187 4.18 -21.60 4.41
C ALA A 187 4.19 -20.97 5.82
N CYS A 188 3.42 -21.52 6.75
CA CYS A 188 3.37 -21.07 8.14
C CYS A 188 4.73 -21.23 8.83
N THR A 189 5.42 -22.36 8.61
CA THR A 189 6.75 -22.60 9.17
C THR A 189 7.77 -21.58 8.65
N GLY A 190 7.79 -21.35 7.33
CA GLY A 190 8.67 -20.36 6.71
C GLY A 190 8.37 -18.93 7.16
N PHE A 191 7.09 -18.57 7.24
CA PHE A 191 6.67 -17.25 7.72
C PHE A 191 7.01 -17.03 9.20
N ALA A 192 6.82 -18.04 10.06
CA ALA A 192 7.19 -17.97 11.46
C ALA A 192 8.71 -17.76 11.62
N PHE A 193 9.52 -18.53 10.88
CA PHE A 193 10.97 -18.36 10.88
C PHE A 193 11.39 -16.96 10.44
N TYR A 194 10.80 -16.46 9.35
CA TYR A 194 11.06 -15.11 8.84
C TYR A 194 10.65 -14.03 9.86
N ALA A 195 9.48 -14.18 10.49
CA ALA A 195 8.99 -13.27 11.51
C ALA A 195 9.90 -13.26 12.74
N CYS A 196 10.39 -14.42 13.19
CA CYS A 196 11.36 -14.51 14.29
C CYS A 196 12.64 -13.73 13.97
N ILE A 197 13.20 -13.91 12.77
CA ILE A 197 14.40 -13.15 12.34
C ILE A 197 14.10 -11.65 12.31
N ALA A 198 12.96 -11.25 11.74
CA ALA A 198 12.56 -9.85 11.68
C ALA A 198 12.42 -9.25 13.09
N VAL A 199 11.80 -9.95 14.03
CA VAL A 199 11.66 -9.52 15.44
C VAL A 199 13.02 -9.38 16.11
N VAL A 200 13.91 -10.38 15.98
CA VAL A 200 15.27 -10.33 16.52
C VAL A 200 16.03 -9.12 15.96
N ALA A 201 15.92 -8.87 14.65
CA ALA A 201 16.53 -7.71 13.99
C ALA A 201 15.94 -6.36 14.45
N THR A 202 14.69 -6.35 14.93
CA THR A 202 14.04 -5.12 15.40
C THR A 202 14.41 -4.81 16.85
N ILE A 203 14.63 -5.84 17.67
CA ILE A 203 14.99 -5.69 19.10
C ILE A 203 16.48 -5.34 19.24
N TRP A 204 17.34 -5.95 18.42
CA TRP A 204 18.79 -5.77 18.48
C TRP A 204 19.26 -4.92 17.30
N ASN A 205 19.49 -3.63 17.56
CA ASN A 205 19.89 -2.67 16.53
C ASN A 205 21.27 -3.00 15.89
N ASP A 206 22.08 -3.81 16.57
CA ASP A 206 23.39 -4.32 16.10
C ASP A 206 23.31 -5.75 15.51
N SER A 207 22.11 -6.25 15.24
CA SER A 207 21.91 -7.60 14.68
C SER A 207 22.48 -7.68 13.25
N PRO A 208 23.25 -8.73 12.92
CA PRO A 208 23.76 -8.96 11.57
C PRO A 208 22.65 -9.30 10.55
N PHE A 209 21.44 -9.63 11.01
CA PHE A 209 20.33 -10.04 10.18
C PHE A 209 19.38 -8.88 9.88
N GLN A 210 19.83 -7.88 9.13
CA GLN A 210 18.93 -6.82 8.66
C GLN A 210 18.05 -7.34 7.52
N THR A 211 16.81 -7.72 7.82
CA THR A 211 15.85 -8.08 6.77
C THR A 211 15.31 -6.81 6.09
N PRO A 212 15.00 -6.85 4.78
CA PRO A 212 14.43 -5.70 4.07
C PRO A 212 13.17 -5.16 4.75
N LEU A 213 12.36 -6.05 5.33
CA LEU A 213 11.13 -5.72 6.02
C LEU A 213 11.39 -5.04 7.37
N SER A 214 12.35 -5.49 8.17
CA SER A 214 12.65 -4.83 9.46
C SER A 214 13.15 -3.40 9.25
N VAL A 215 14.03 -3.18 8.27
CA VAL A 215 14.54 -1.85 7.93
C VAL A 215 13.43 -0.95 7.38
N PHE A 216 12.57 -1.49 6.52
CA PHE A 216 11.42 -0.74 6.00
C PHE A 216 10.42 -0.37 7.10
N LEU A 217 10.06 -1.32 7.97
CA LEU A 217 9.19 -1.07 9.13
C LEU A 217 9.79 0.00 10.04
N LEU A 218 11.07 -0.09 10.38
CA LEU A 218 11.74 0.93 11.20
C LEU A 218 11.70 2.32 10.54
N LYS A 219 11.88 2.40 9.22
CA LYS A 219 11.80 3.66 8.46
C LYS A 219 10.39 4.23 8.48
N VAL A 220 9.36 3.41 8.21
CA VAL A 220 7.95 3.81 8.24
C VAL A 220 7.51 4.21 9.66
N LEU A 221 7.90 3.44 10.68
CA LEU A 221 7.62 3.74 12.08
C LEU A 221 8.27 5.05 12.52
N ARG A 222 9.49 5.34 12.05
CA ARG A 222 10.16 6.62 12.34
C ARG A 222 9.44 7.80 11.68
N GLN A 223 9.10 7.67 10.39
CA GLN A 223 8.38 8.72 9.65
C GLN A 223 6.99 9.00 10.23
N THR A 224 6.24 7.95 10.58
CA THR A 224 4.90 8.11 11.20
C THR A 224 4.99 8.77 12.58
N LYS A 225 6.01 8.45 13.39
CA LYS A 225 6.27 9.13 14.67
C LYS A 225 6.62 10.61 14.48
N GLU A 226 7.45 10.94 13.48
CA GLU A 226 7.83 12.33 13.17
C GLU A 226 6.63 13.15 12.69
N VAL A 227 5.80 12.59 11.81
CA VAL A 227 4.57 13.26 11.33
C VAL A 227 3.55 13.40 12.46
N ALA A 228 3.36 12.37 13.29
CA ALA A 228 2.48 12.44 14.44
C ALA A 228 2.95 13.50 15.46
N ALA A 229 4.26 13.60 15.71
CA ALA A 229 4.84 14.64 16.56
C ALA A 229 4.64 16.04 15.96
N TYR A 230 4.82 16.20 14.65
CA TYR A 230 4.57 17.45 13.95
C TYR A 230 3.09 17.87 14.02
N VAL A 231 2.16 16.95 13.74
CA VAL A 231 0.72 17.19 13.81
C VAL A 231 0.29 17.54 15.23
N ARG A 232 0.80 16.81 16.24
CA ARG A 232 0.54 17.11 17.66
C ARG A 232 1.05 18.49 18.06
N ALA A 233 2.25 18.88 17.59
CA ALA A 233 2.79 20.22 17.85
C ALA A 233 1.98 21.32 17.14
N ARG A 234 1.49 21.08 15.92
CA ARG A 234 0.64 22.02 15.18
C ARG A 234 -0.74 22.18 15.83
N LEU A 235 -1.37 21.09 16.25
CA LEU A 235 -2.62 21.12 17.00
C LEU A 235 -2.48 21.86 18.32
N GLY A 236 -1.37 21.64 19.04
CA GLY A 236 -1.07 22.37 20.28
C GLY A 236 -1.02 23.88 20.08
N ARG A 237 -0.36 24.35 19.01
CA ARG A 237 -0.33 25.79 18.68
C ARG A 237 -1.71 26.36 18.33
N LEU A 238 -2.49 25.65 17.52
CA LEU A 238 -3.84 26.10 17.16
C LEU A 238 -4.75 26.15 18.38
N GLN A 239 -4.60 25.21 19.31
CA GLN A 239 -5.38 25.20 20.55
C GLN A 239 -5.00 26.37 21.47
N THR A 240 -3.72 26.75 21.52
CA THR A 240 -3.29 27.96 22.23
C THR A 240 -3.76 29.25 21.56
N GLU A 241 -3.73 29.33 20.24
CA GLU A 241 -4.24 30.49 19.48
C GLU A 241 -5.76 30.63 19.64
N TRP A 242 -6.51 29.52 19.58
CA TRP A 242 -7.96 29.53 19.73
C TRP A 242 -8.39 29.91 21.15
N THR A 243 -7.68 29.44 22.17
CA THR A 243 -7.94 29.81 23.57
C THR A 243 -7.57 31.27 23.87
N ALA A 244 -6.50 31.79 23.26
CA ALA A 244 -6.14 33.20 23.35
C ALA A 244 -7.18 34.08 22.63
N TRP A 245 -7.57 33.72 21.41
CA TRP A 245 -8.62 34.40 20.66
C TRP A 245 -9.94 34.42 21.43
N ARG A 246 -10.39 33.26 21.94
CA ARG A 246 -11.65 33.13 22.70
C ARG A 246 -11.68 34.04 23.93
N LYS A 247 -10.55 34.23 24.62
CA LYS A 247 -10.46 35.13 25.79
C LYS A 247 -10.54 36.61 25.41
N ASN A 248 -10.19 36.97 24.17
CA ASN A 248 -10.16 38.34 23.68
C ASN A 248 -11.42 38.73 22.90
N ILE A 249 -12.46 37.89 22.90
CA ILE A 249 -13.74 38.25 22.30
C ILE A 249 -14.46 39.18 23.29
N PRO A 250 -14.74 40.45 22.92
CA PRO A 250 -15.58 41.31 23.73
C PRO A 250 -17.01 40.75 23.68
N VAL A 251 -17.41 40.06 24.76
CA VAL A 251 -18.70 39.37 24.79
C VAL A 251 -19.83 40.38 24.92
N GLU A 252 -19.64 41.50 25.64
CA GLU A 252 -20.66 42.55 25.76
C GLU A 252 -21.07 43.17 24.41
N ASP A 253 -20.12 43.54 23.54
CA ASP A 253 -20.44 44.22 22.25
C ASP A 253 -21.23 43.33 21.29
N VAL A 254 -20.97 42.02 21.29
CA VAL A 254 -21.65 41.08 20.39
C VAL A 254 -23.10 40.87 20.83
N TYR A 255 -23.35 40.79 22.14
CA TYR A 255 -24.72 40.68 22.66
C TYR A 255 -25.52 41.95 22.38
N ASP A 256 -24.95 43.14 22.59
CA ASP A 256 -25.64 44.41 22.34
C ASP A 256 -25.91 44.65 20.85
N GLN A 257 -24.97 44.27 19.98
CA GLN A 257 -25.17 44.34 18.52
C GLN A 257 -26.25 43.36 18.04
N PHE A 258 -26.32 42.17 18.63
CA PHE A 258 -27.35 41.17 18.31
C PHE A 258 -28.74 41.59 18.84
N TYR A 259 -28.80 42.12 20.06
CA TYR A 259 -30.03 42.65 20.65
C TYR A 259 -30.58 43.84 19.84
N SER A 260 -29.73 44.77 19.41
CA SER A 260 -30.17 45.91 18.57
C SER A 260 -30.66 45.49 17.17
N MET A 261 -30.07 44.46 16.57
CA MET A 261 -30.56 43.91 15.30
C MET A 261 -31.90 43.17 15.43
N THR A 262 -32.12 42.44 16.54
CA THR A 262 -33.41 41.76 16.77
C THR A 262 -34.56 42.72 17.08
N LEU A 263 -34.29 43.78 17.85
CA LEU A 263 -35.28 44.81 18.16
C LEU A 263 -35.69 45.63 16.94
N SER A 264 -34.75 45.88 16.00
CA SER A 264 -35.06 46.64 14.78
C SER A 264 -35.77 45.81 13.70
N ASN A 265 -35.60 44.47 13.69
CA ASN A 265 -36.29 43.62 12.72
C ASN A 265 -36.53 42.18 13.24
N PRO A 266 -37.72 41.87 13.80
CA PRO A 266 -37.99 40.60 14.47
C PRO A 266 -38.07 39.37 13.53
N THR A 267 -37.97 39.56 12.21
CA THR A 267 -37.99 38.47 11.22
C THR A 267 -36.64 38.19 10.55
N PHE A 268 -35.58 38.87 11.01
CA PHE A 268 -34.22 38.80 10.43
C PHE A 268 -33.70 37.36 10.26
N TRP A 269 -33.93 36.49 11.25
CA TRP A 269 -33.48 35.08 11.26
C TRP A 269 -34.06 34.22 10.14
N ARG A 270 -35.15 34.63 9.49
CA ARG A 270 -35.83 33.81 8.48
C ARG A 270 -35.15 33.85 7.11
N LYS A 271 -34.13 34.71 6.91
CA LYS A 271 -33.52 34.95 5.59
C LYS A 271 -32.10 34.40 5.43
N ASP A 272 -31.45 33.91 6.49
CA ASP A 272 -30.11 33.35 6.39
C ASP A 272 -30.12 31.86 6.04
N PRO A 273 -29.46 31.44 4.95
CA PRO A 273 -29.56 30.08 4.40
C PRO A 273 -28.81 29.00 5.21
N LEU A 274 -28.09 29.38 6.28
CA LEU A 274 -27.35 28.44 7.15
C LEU A 274 -28.21 27.85 8.28
N PHE A 275 -29.42 28.35 8.52
CA PHE A 275 -30.39 27.78 9.46
C PHE A 275 -31.62 27.24 8.70
N THR A 276 -31.39 26.21 7.88
CA THR A 276 -32.44 25.56 7.06
C THR A 276 -32.98 24.26 7.65
N SER A 277 -32.66 23.92 8.90
CA SER A 277 -33.44 22.92 9.65
C SER A 277 -34.56 23.60 10.43
N PRO A 278 -35.81 23.12 10.37
CA PRO A 278 -36.87 23.65 11.20
C PRO A 278 -36.50 23.44 12.68
N PHE A 279 -36.46 24.52 13.45
CA PHE A 279 -36.45 24.41 14.91
C PHE A 279 -37.76 23.71 15.33
N PRO A 280 -37.73 22.76 16.27
CA PRO A 280 -38.93 22.15 16.80
C PRO A 280 -39.81 23.23 17.41
N GLU A 281 -41.11 23.06 17.23
CA GLU A 281 -42.15 23.88 17.84
C GLU A 281 -41.84 24.12 19.33
N ALA A 282 -42.00 25.36 19.78
CA ALA A 282 -41.52 25.88 21.06
C ALA A 282 -42.15 25.21 22.32
N THR A 283 -42.96 24.16 22.14
CA THR A 283 -43.50 23.31 23.21
C THR A 283 -42.54 22.19 23.62
N ASP A 284 -41.64 21.73 22.74
CA ASP A 284 -40.77 20.58 23.03
C ASP A 284 -39.37 20.96 23.55
N ALA A 285 -38.93 22.20 23.31
CA ALA A 285 -37.65 22.71 23.85
C ALA A 285 -37.70 23.00 25.36
N ALA A 286 -38.89 23.06 25.96
CA ALA A 286 -39.08 23.32 27.39
C ALA A 286 -39.06 22.05 28.27
N ALA A 287 -38.97 20.85 27.67
CA ALA A 287 -38.95 19.59 28.41
C ALA A 287 -37.58 19.26 29.03
N GLY A 288 -36.50 19.92 28.57
CA GLY A 288 -35.12 19.65 29.01
C GLY A 288 -34.58 20.59 30.10
N PHE A 289 -35.32 21.62 30.51
CA PHE A 289 -34.82 22.64 31.44
C PHE A 289 -35.59 22.70 32.76
N PRO A 290 -34.89 22.86 33.90
CA PRO A 290 -35.52 22.97 35.22
C PRO A 290 -36.50 24.14 35.31
N GLU A 291 -37.62 23.90 36.00
CA GLU A 291 -38.78 24.79 36.05
C GLU A 291 -38.52 26.18 36.68
N SER A 292 -37.38 26.36 37.35
CA SER A 292 -36.95 27.63 37.94
C SER A 292 -36.57 28.70 36.90
N ASP A 293 -36.10 28.31 35.71
CA ASP A 293 -35.69 29.27 34.67
C ASP A 293 -36.81 29.65 33.70
N ARG A 294 -37.93 28.90 33.70
CA ARG A 294 -39.08 29.19 32.83
C ARG A 294 -39.82 30.48 33.19
N ARG A 295 -39.72 30.94 34.45
CA ARG A 295 -40.40 32.15 34.94
C ARG A 295 -39.67 33.46 34.64
N ARG A 296 -38.42 33.42 34.16
CA ARG A 296 -37.61 34.63 33.95
C ARG A 296 -37.61 35.15 32.51
N VAL A 297 -38.21 34.42 31.58
CA VAL A 297 -38.19 34.74 30.14
C VAL A 297 -39.50 35.42 29.67
N TRP A 298 -40.54 35.43 30.50
CA TRP A 298 -41.84 36.05 30.17
C TRP A 298 -42.37 36.99 31.27
N SER A 299 -41.51 37.88 31.75
CA SER A 299 -41.84 39.11 32.48
C SER A 299 -41.06 40.27 31.88
#